data_AF-A0A917AZ21-F1
#
_entry.id   AF-A0A917AZ21-F1
#
_cell.length_a   1.000
_cell.length_b   1.000
_cell.length_c   1.000
_cell.angle_alpha   90.00
_cell.angle_beta   90.00
_cell.angle_gamma   90.00
#
_symmetry.space_group_name_H-M   'P 1'
#
loop_
_entity.id
_entity.type
_entity.pdbx_description
1 polymer ?
#
loop_
_entity_poly.entity_id
_entity_poly.type
_entity_poly.pdbx_seq_one_letter_code
_entity_poly.pdbx_strand_id
1 'polypeptide(L)'
;MKKKAKILSPVLLGLTLVITGCTGNPQESKPETKQEQTKEQQTKPSAIQIQEVKPLNALTLQITFAEPLSKDEVDGSKLDEIKKSFAFDNGMSIVNVPQLKIGATSTYVVPVTIQKPGTTYTLSYNGGEKKTFAASDVKVGMNGTKQVTNDTFEIDSLQTDGVVDYANIIEAYKAGRGDQSFQVNDENKDANGKQYQVISSLRDREVTVTSDKGEAIVAKYVPFTQAADRRQAPKFRLPEGKLLTPGVKYTVSSDWATFKNPTFTAAQITPLVMKSAEEIDDKSFQVTLDKDPGMELLAGRSVQLEAEDGSKVQAQYRFSSRKGAVGIFDVKDKTLKAGVKYKVVPTNNWANADGVTLTAK
;
A
#
# COMPACT_ATOMS: atom_id res chain seq x y z
N MET A 1 -15.03 -61.46 8.61
CA MET A 1 -14.10 -61.60 9.76
C MET A 1 -13.53 -60.22 10.06
N LYS A 2 -14.03 -59.50 11.08
CA LYS A 2 -13.42 -59.26 12.42
C LYS A 2 -11.92 -58.90 12.33
N LYS A 3 -11.42 -57.75 12.83
CA LYS A 3 -11.55 -57.22 14.21
C LYS A 3 -11.36 -55.69 14.30
N LYS A 4 -12.01 -55.12 15.32
CA LYS A 4 -11.82 -53.79 15.93
C LYS A 4 -10.61 -53.79 16.86
N ALA A 5 -10.03 -52.61 17.12
CA ALA A 5 -9.32 -52.31 18.37
C ALA A 5 -9.71 -50.91 18.87
N LYS A 6 -10.11 -50.85 20.14
CA LYS A 6 -10.42 -49.67 20.97
C LYS A 6 -9.24 -49.45 21.94
N ILE A 7 -8.88 -48.20 22.25
CA ILE A 7 -8.16 -47.78 23.46
C ILE A 7 -8.66 -46.34 23.78
N LEU A 8 -9.57 -46.13 24.74
CA LEU A 8 -9.41 -45.90 26.20
C LEU A 8 -8.88 -44.49 26.57
N SER A 9 -9.81 -43.63 27.00
CA SER A 9 -9.57 -42.40 27.78
C SER A 9 -9.39 -42.72 29.27
N PRO A 10 -8.78 -41.82 30.05
CA PRO A 10 -9.13 -41.66 31.46
C PRO A 10 -9.78 -40.30 31.77
N VAL A 11 -10.74 -40.39 32.68
CA VAL A 11 -11.47 -39.34 33.40
C VAL A 11 -10.72 -39.00 34.68
N LEU A 12 -10.73 -37.73 35.14
CA LEU A 12 -10.58 -37.33 36.55
C LEU A 12 -11.34 -36.01 36.75
N LEU A 13 -12.52 -35.99 37.39
CA LEU A 13 -12.77 -35.62 38.80
C LEU A 13 -11.95 -34.38 39.25
N GLY A 14 -12.49 -33.21 39.62
CA GLY A 14 -13.76 -32.92 40.30
C GLY A 14 -13.48 -32.64 41.79
N LEU A 15 -13.39 -31.38 42.21
CA LEU A 15 -13.34 -30.98 43.62
C LEU A 15 -13.82 -29.53 43.82
N THR A 16 -15.08 -29.42 44.23
CA THR A 16 -15.67 -28.26 44.93
C THR A 16 -15.43 -28.40 46.43
N LEU A 17 -15.07 -27.31 47.10
CA LEU A 17 -15.14 -27.18 48.56
C LEU A 17 -15.90 -25.90 48.90
N VAL A 18 -17.04 -26.09 49.55
CA VAL A 18 -17.83 -25.07 50.25
C VAL A 18 -17.59 -25.32 51.73
N ILE A 19 -17.27 -24.28 52.50
CA ILE A 19 -17.40 -24.32 53.97
C ILE A 19 -18.04 -23.00 54.42
N THR A 20 -19.19 -23.16 55.06
CA THR A 20 -20.00 -22.18 55.78
C THR A 20 -19.50 -22.04 57.23
N GLY A 21 -19.65 -20.85 57.85
CA GLY A 21 -19.51 -20.70 59.30
C GLY A 21 -19.69 -19.26 59.78
N CYS A 22 -20.75 -19.01 60.55
CA CYS A 22 -21.19 -17.72 61.06
C CYS A 22 -20.75 -17.42 62.52
N THR A 23 -20.79 -16.12 62.84
CA THR A 23 -21.07 -15.43 64.14
C THR A 23 -20.07 -15.44 65.30
N GLY A 24 -19.75 -14.22 65.77
CA GLY A 24 -19.29 -13.93 67.14
C GLY A 24 -18.42 -12.67 67.27
N ASN A 25 -19.01 -11.53 67.67
CA ASN A 25 -18.31 -10.29 68.07
C ASN A 25 -17.70 -10.48 69.49
N PRO A 26 -16.61 -9.76 69.85
CA PRO A 26 -16.79 -8.45 70.49
C PRO A 26 -15.78 -7.35 70.10
N GLN A 27 -16.26 -6.11 70.29
CA GLN A 27 -15.56 -4.81 70.30
C GLN A 27 -14.15 -4.82 70.91
N GLU A 28 -13.18 -4.14 70.26
CA GLU A 28 -12.45 -2.99 70.88
C GLU A 28 -11.55 -2.22 69.89
N SER A 29 -11.71 -0.89 69.94
CA SER A 29 -10.81 0.22 69.55
C SER A 29 -10.11 0.28 68.17
N LYS A 30 -10.53 1.28 67.37
CA LYS A 30 -9.71 2.00 66.38
C LYS A 30 -8.65 2.88 67.10
N PRO A 31 -7.50 3.19 66.47
CA PRO A 31 -7.46 4.43 65.68
C PRO A 31 -6.81 4.28 64.29
N GLU A 32 -7.42 5.04 63.38
CA GLU A 32 -6.99 5.54 62.08
C GLU A 32 -5.57 5.24 61.58
N THR A 33 -5.50 4.50 60.48
CA THR A 33 -4.44 4.63 59.48
C THR A 33 -5.07 5.06 58.16
N LYS A 34 -4.59 6.20 57.65
CA LYS A 34 -4.89 6.75 56.32
C LYS A 34 -4.78 5.64 55.28
N GLN A 35 -5.88 5.36 54.57
CA GLN A 35 -5.81 4.67 53.29
C GLN A 35 -5.14 5.63 52.31
N GLU A 36 -3.83 5.48 52.12
CA GLU A 36 -3.20 5.86 50.86
C GLU A 36 -3.84 5.01 49.77
N GLN A 37 -4.72 5.63 48.98
CA GLN A 37 -5.07 5.13 47.67
C GLN A 37 -3.80 5.13 46.84
N THR A 38 -3.10 4.00 46.81
CA THR A 38 -2.15 3.69 45.76
C THR A 38 -2.96 3.68 44.47
N LYS A 39 -2.91 4.79 43.73
CA LYS A 39 -3.25 4.79 42.31
C LYS A 39 -2.33 3.74 41.69
N GLU A 40 -2.89 2.58 41.37
CA GLU A 40 -2.30 1.71 40.37
C GLU A 40 -2.13 2.55 39.12
N GLN A 41 -0.90 3.04 38.95
CA GLN A 41 -0.41 3.54 37.71
C GLN A 41 -0.55 2.36 36.76
N GLN A 42 -1.61 2.39 35.94
CA GLN A 42 -1.69 1.57 34.74
C GLN A 42 -0.40 1.81 33.98
N THR A 43 0.55 0.90 34.17
CA THR A 43 1.75 0.82 33.39
C THR A 43 1.24 0.57 31.99
N LYS A 44 1.32 1.60 31.13
CA LYS A 44 1.16 1.40 29.69
C LYS A 44 2.01 0.18 29.34
N PRO A 45 1.48 -0.79 28.57
CA PRO A 45 2.32 -1.87 28.06
C PRO A 45 3.58 -1.24 27.47
N SER A 46 4.74 -1.74 27.89
CA SER A 46 6.05 -1.26 27.43
C SER A 46 5.99 -1.17 25.91
N ALA A 47 5.96 0.06 25.39
CA ALA A 47 5.90 0.28 23.95
C ALA A 47 7.11 -0.42 23.31
N ILE A 48 6.91 -1.16 22.22
CA ILE A 48 8.02 -1.73 21.45
C ILE A 48 9.01 -0.61 21.14
N GLN A 49 10.27 -0.79 21.52
CA GLN A 49 11.28 0.25 21.36
C GLN A 49 11.92 0.17 19.96
N ILE A 50 12.25 1.32 19.39
CA ILE A 50 13.10 1.39 18.20
C ILE A 50 14.55 1.16 18.65
N GLN A 51 15.23 0.20 18.05
CA GLN A 51 16.66 -0.02 18.25
C GLN A 51 17.51 0.82 17.29
N GLU A 52 17.13 0.84 16.00
CA GLU A 52 17.91 1.51 14.96
C GLU A 52 16.98 2.19 13.94
N VAL A 53 17.40 3.37 13.46
CA VAL A 53 16.79 4.07 12.32
C VAL A 53 17.87 4.38 11.31
N LYS A 54 17.75 3.82 10.10
CA LYS A 54 18.69 4.00 9.01
C LYS A 54 17.98 4.58 7.78
N PRO A 55 18.26 5.84 7.41
CA PRO A 55 17.81 6.39 6.13
C PRO A 55 18.44 5.61 4.97
N LEU A 56 17.61 5.07 4.07
CA LEU A 56 18.09 4.33 2.89
C LEU A 56 18.22 5.25 1.67
N ASN A 57 17.27 6.15 1.51
CA ASN A 57 17.19 7.15 0.45
C ASN A 57 16.15 8.21 0.83
N ALA A 58 15.95 9.22 -0.02
CA ALA A 58 15.09 10.37 0.19
C ALA A 58 13.63 10.04 0.55
N LEU A 59 13.15 8.80 0.34
CA LEU A 59 11.76 8.42 0.60
C LEU A 59 11.60 7.20 1.52
N THR A 60 12.70 6.63 2.04
CA THR A 60 12.67 5.34 2.73
C THR A 60 13.57 5.32 3.97
N LEU A 61 13.03 4.82 5.08
CA LEU A 61 13.78 4.40 6.26
C LEU A 61 13.82 2.87 6.36
N GLN A 62 14.91 2.34 6.91
CA GLN A 62 14.95 1.02 7.51
C GLN A 62 14.88 1.20 9.03
N ILE A 63 13.94 0.53 9.68
CA ILE A 63 13.76 0.64 11.13
C ILE A 63 13.83 -0.76 11.74
N THR A 64 14.71 -0.91 12.73
CA THR A 64 14.84 -2.14 13.52
C THR A 64 14.18 -1.90 14.88
N PHE A 65 13.20 -2.73 15.22
CA PHE A 65 12.52 -2.71 16.52
C PHE A 65 13.11 -3.78 17.46
N ALA A 66 12.93 -3.57 18.77
CA ALA A 66 13.38 -4.54 19.77
C ALA A 66 12.64 -5.88 19.71
N GLU A 67 11.40 -5.83 19.24
CA GLU A 67 10.53 -6.98 19.04
C GLU A 67 9.82 -6.81 17.69
N PRO A 68 9.37 -7.89 17.04
CA PRO A 68 8.55 -7.78 15.84
C PRO A 68 7.26 -7.00 16.12
N LEU A 69 6.89 -6.14 15.19
CA LEU A 69 5.57 -5.51 15.16
C LEU A 69 4.48 -6.58 15.01
N SER A 70 3.37 -6.40 15.72
CA SER A 70 2.19 -7.24 15.60
C SER A 70 1.53 -7.10 14.21
N LYS A 71 0.63 -8.03 13.88
CA LYS A 71 -0.14 -7.99 12.63
C LYS A 71 -0.96 -6.71 12.48
N ASP A 72 -1.51 -6.20 13.58
CA ASP A 72 -2.32 -4.98 13.58
C ASP A 72 -1.47 -3.73 13.31
N GLU A 73 -0.22 -3.72 13.76
CA GLU A 73 0.72 -2.60 13.59
C GLU A 73 1.29 -2.50 12.16
N VAL A 74 1.03 -3.50 11.32
CA VAL A 74 1.42 -3.52 9.89
C VAL A 74 0.24 -3.76 8.95
N ASP A 75 -0.99 -3.70 9.46
CA ASP A 75 -2.20 -3.88 8.65
C ASP A 75 -2.45 -2.65 7.76
N GLY A 76 -2.33 -2.85 6.44
CA GLY A 76 -2.53 -1.79 5.45
C GLY A 76 -3.92 -1.13 5.49
N SER A 77 -4.93 -1.80 6.05
CA SER A 77 -6.28 -1.23 6.24
C SER A 77 -6.35 -0.23 7.40
N LYS A 78 -5.36 -0.23 8.29
CA LYS A 78 -5.26 0.62 9.49
C LYS A 78 -4.19 1.70 9.37
N LEU A 79 -3.79 2.08 8.14
CA LEU A 79 -2.69 3.02 7.92
C LEU A 79 -2.81 4.32 8.74
N ASP A 80 -4.02 4.91 8.83
CA ASP A 80 -4.21 6.16 9.55
C ASP A 80 -4.08 6.02 11.07
N GLU A 81 -4.34 4.82 11.62
CA GLU A 81 -4.07 4.49 13.01
C GLU A 81 -2.57 4.25 13.22
N ILE A 82 -1.95 3.46 12.36
CA ILE A 82 -0.51 3.16 12.40
C ILE A 82 0.32 4.44 12.29
N LYS A 83 -0.07 5.40 11.43
CA LYS A 83 0.58 6.72 11.35
C LYS A 83 0.68 7.42 12.70
N LYS A 84 -0.33 7.28 13.57
CA LYS A 84 -0.34 7.92 14.90
C LYS A 84 0.65 7.27 15.87
N SER A 85 1.04 6.03 15.63
CA SER A 85 2.10 5.35 16.39
C SER A 85 3.49 5.91 16.08
N PHE A 86 3.70 6.52 14.91
CA PHE A 86 4.97 7.16 14.53
C PHE A 86 4.91 8.67 14.79
N ALA A 87 5.65 9.13 15.80
CA ALA A 87 5.79 10.55 16.08
C ALA A 87 7.10 11.07 15.49
N PHE A 88 7.01 11.73 14.34
CA PHE A 88 8.12 12.45 13.71
C PHE A 88 8.04 13.95 13.96
N ASP A 89 9.19 14.63 13.89
CA ASP A 89 9.25 16.09 13.80
C ASP A 89 9.34 16.61 12.35
N ASN A 90 9.42 17.93 12.19
CA ASN A 90 9.69 18.61 10.92
C ASN A 90 8.70 18.29 9.77
N GLY A 91 7.48 17.87 10.13
CA GLY A 91 6.42 17.53 9.19
C GLY A 91 6.61 16.19 8.46
N MET A 92 7.55 15.35 8.89
CA MET A 92 7.69 14.01 8.33
C MET A 92 6.55 13.10 8.79
N SER A 93 6.17 12.12 7.98
CA SER A 93 5.28 11.03 8.38
C SER A 93 5.58 9.76 7.57
N ILE A 94 5.10 8.60 8.04
CA ILE A 94 5.04 7.42 7.18
C ILE A 94 3.97 7.62 6.10
N VAL A 95 4.23 7.10 4.92
CA VAL A 95 3.31 7.18 3.78
C VAL A 95 2.55 5.88 3.58
N ASN A 96 3.14 4.76 3.98
CA ASN A 96 2.49 3.45 3.99
C ASN A 96 3.00 2.65 5.21
N VAL A 97 2.35 1.52 5.51
CA VAL A 97 2.69 0.71 6.68
C VAL A 97 4.10 0.12 6.59
N PRO A 98 4.80 -0.10 7.72
CA PRO A 98 6.08 -0.81 7.75
C PRO A 98 5.97 -2.21 7.15
N GLN A 99 7.02 -2.68 6.48
CA GLN A 99 7.03 -3.98 5.82
C GLN A 99 8.27 -4.79 6.21
N LEU A 100 8.06 -5.98 6.78
CA LEU A 100 9.13 -6.84 7.30
C LEU A 100 9.99 -7.39 6.15
N LYS A 101 11.31 -7.24 6.25
CA LYS A 101 12.24 -7.80 5.26
C LYS A 101 12.29 -9.33 5.34
N ILE A 102 12.50 -9.98 4.19
CA ILE A 102 12.69 -11.44 4.14
C ILE A 102 13.88 -11.84 5.01
N GLY A 103 13.65 -12.82 5.89
CA GLY A 103 14.68 -13.36 6.79
C GLY A 103 15.07 -12.45 7.96
N ALA A 104 14.45 -11.28 8.11
CA ALA A 104 14.58 -10.45 9.30
C ALA A 104 13.51 -10.81 10.35
N THR A 105 13.80 -10.55 11.62
CA THR A 105 12.83 -10.73 12.71
C THR A 105 12.06 -9.43 12.98
N SER A 106 12.74 -8.29 13.01
CA SER A 106 12.16 -7.01 13.44
C SER A 106 12.69 -5.81 12.65
N THR A 107 13.24 -6.04 11.44
CA THR A 107 13.76 -4.99 10.56
C THR A 107 12.80 -4.73 9.39
N TYR A 108 12.32 -3.49 9.30
CA TYR A 108 11.25 -3.09 8.38
C TYR A 108 11.73 -2.04 7.38
N VAL A 109 11.22 -2.14 6.14
CA VAL A 109 11.24 -1.04 5.18
C VAL A 109 10.03 -0.14 5.47
N VAL A 110 10.28 1.15 5.73
CA VAL A 110 9.27 2.12 6.12
C VAL A 110 9.24 3.27 5.11
N PRO A 111 8.20 3.35 4.26
CA PRO A 111 8.01 4.46 3.33
C PRO A 111 7.66 5.74 4.10
N VAL A 112 8.38 6.83 3.85
CA VAL A 112 8.17 8.14 4.52
C VAL A 112 7.95 9.26 3.51
N THR A 113 7.45 10.41 3.96
CA THR A 113 7.47 11.64 3.14
C THR A 113 8.89 11.98 2.71
N ILE A 114 9.04 12.74 1.61
CA ILE A 114 10.36 13.10 1.10
C ILE A 114 11.18 13.84 2.17
N GLN A 115 12.36 13.29 2.46
CA GLN A 115 13.28 13.83 3.45
C GLN A 115 13.87 15.13 2.93
N LYS A 116 13.97 16.15 3.79
CA LYS A 116 14.58 17.43 3.46
C LYS A 116 16.09 17.32 3.68
N PRO A 117 16.94 17.40 2.63
CA PRO A 117 18.39 17.29 2.78
C PRO A 117 18.93 18.27 3.84
N GLY A 118 19.91 17.80 4.62
CA GLY A 118 20.51 18.59 5.70
C GLY A 118 19.67 18.73 6.97
N THR A 119 18.46 18.17 7.01
CA THR A 119 17.62 18.16 8.23
C THR A 119 18.00 16.99 9.13
N THR A 120 18.03 17.22 10.43
CA THR A 120 18.07 16.13 11.43
C THR A 120 16.66 15.91 11.96
N TYR A 121 16.17 14.68 11.88
CA TYR A 121 14.84 14.29 12.32
C TYR A 121 14.89 13.55 13.65
N THR A 122 13.82 13.67 14.43
CA THR A 122 13.53 12.79 15.57
C THR A 122 12.30 11.93 15.29
N LEU A 123 12.36 10.68 15.74
CA LEU A 123 11.27 9.70 15.65
C LEU A 123 11.11 8.99 16.99
N SER A 124 9.87 8.86 17.47
CA SER A 124 9.51 7.85 18.47
C SER A 124 8.35 6.98 18.00
N TYR A 125 8.25 5.77 18.57
CA TYR A 125 7.18 4.82 18.32
C TYR A 125 6.33 4.62 19.58
N ASN A 126 5.01 4.81 19.50
CA ASN A 126 4.05 4.65 20.60
C ASN A 126 4.45 5.37 21.91
N GLY A 127 5.10 6.54 21.79
CA GLY A 127 5.57 7.33 22.93
C GLY A 127 6.82 6.77 23.63
N GLY A 128 7.51 5.80 23.02
CA GLY A 128 8.81 5.29 23.46
C GLY A 128 9.95 6.29 23.28
N GLU A 129 11.19 5.80 23.44
CA GLU A 129 12.40 6.62 23.32
C GLU A 129 12.50 7.28 21.93
N LYS A 130 12.96 8.54 21.89
CA LYS A 130 13.22 9.23 20.62
C LYS A 130 14.56 8.79 20.05
N LYS A 131 14.57 8.40 18.78
CA LYS A 131 15.79 8.20 17.98
C LYS A 131 15.97 9.37 17.02
N THR A 132 17.22 9.72 16.78
CA THR A 132 17.61 10.83 15.90
C THR A 132 18.30 10.27 14.67
N PHE A 133 18.01 10.82 13.49
CA PHE A 133 18.69 10.46 12.24
C PHE A 133 18.83 11.66 11.31
N ALA A 134 19.91 11.69 10.53
CA ALA A 134 20.10 12.70 9.50
C ALA A 134 19.28 12.36 8.24
N ALA A 135 18.73 13.37 7.57
CA ALA A 135 18.07 13.18 6.29
C ALA A 135 19.00 12.56 5.24
N SER A 136 18.47 11.69 4.39
CA SER A 136 19.14 11.23 3.18
C SER A 136 18.86 12.16 2.02
N ASP A 137 19.92 12.55 1.30
CA ASP A 137 19.87 13.22 0.00
C ASP A 137 19.97 12.23 -1.18
N VAL A 138 20.12 10.93 -0.88
CA VAL A 138 20.27 9.87 -1.88
C VAL A 138 18.94 9.69 -2.60
N LYS A 139 18.94 9.91 -3.92
CA LYS A 139 17.81 9.60 -4.79
C LYS A 139 17.92 8.19 -5.35
N VAL A 140 16.77 7.58 -5.63
CA VAL A 140 16.70 6.26 -6.26
C VAL A 140 17.07 6.36 -7.75
N GLY A 141 17.94 5.47 -8.21
CA GLY A 141 18.28 5.32 -9.63
C GLY A 141 17.13 4.69 -10.42
N MET A 142 16.62 5.39 -11.41
CA MET A 142 15.62 4.91 -12.36
C MET A 142 16.22 4.84 -13.76
N ASN A 143 15.83 3.83 -14.54
CA ASN A 143 16.45 3.52 -15.83
C ASN A 143 15.89 4.39 -16.96
N GLY A 144 14.60 4.33 -17.23
CA GLY A 144 14.00 5.01 -18.36
C GLY A 144 12.54 5.35 -18.17
N THR A 145 12.03 6.10 -19.14
CA THR A 145 10.65 6.58 -19.16
C THR A 145 10.01 6.24 -20.50
N LYS A 146 8.74 5.87 -20.47
CA LYS A 146 8.02 5.47 -21.67
C LYS A 146 6.52 5.74 -21.55
N GLN A 147 5.92 6.29 -22.60
CA GLN A 147 4.47 6.41 -22.68
C GLN A 147 3.79 5.03 -22.71
N VAL A 148 2.68 4.91 -21.98
CA VAL A 148 1.86 3.68 -21.90
C VAL A 148 0.48 3.89 -22.52
N THR A 149 -0.18 5.00 -22.18
CA THR A 149 -1.46 5.43 -22.77
C THR A 149 -1.38 6.92 -23.13
N ASN A 150 -2.48 7.50 -23.61
CA ASN A 150 -2.60 8.93 -23.87
C ASN A 150 -2.43 9.81 -22.62
N ASP A 151 -2.49 9.28 -21.40
CA ASP A 151 -2.42 10.03 -20.14
C ASP A 151 -1.51 9.38 -19.09
N THR A 152 -0.89 8.24 -19.41
CA THR A 152 -0.09 7.45 -18.47
C THR A 152 1.25 7.12 -19.10
N PHE A 153 2.31 7.20 -18.31
CA PHE A 153 3.65 6.75 -18.66
C PHE A 153 4.21 5.88 -17.54
N GLU A 154 5.26 5.12 -17.84
CA GLU A 154 5.99 4.31 -16.87
C GLU A 154 7.41 4.84 -16.67
N ILE A 155 7.94 4.57 -15.48
CA ILE A 155 9.33 4.79 -15.10
C ILE A 155 9.85 3.44 -14.64
N ASP A 156 10.80 2.84 -15.35
CA ASP A 156 11.31 1.51 -15.01
C ASP A 156 12.58 1.57 -14.15
N SER A 157 12.79 0.52 -13.37
CA SER A 157 14.04 0.25 -12.66
C SER A 157 14.50 -1.18 -12.90
N LEU A 158 15.81 -1.39 -12.87
CA LEU A 158 16.41 -2.68 -13.18
C LEU A 158 17.14 -3.24 -11.97
N GLN A 159 16.80 -4.49 -11.61
CA GLN A 159 17.53 -5.21 -10.56
C GLN A 159 18.99 -5.44 -10.96
N THR A 160 19.29 -5.58 -12.25
CA THR A 160 20.66 -5.66 -12.77
C THR A 160 21.49 -4.43 -12.40
N ASP A 161 20.85 -3.27 -12.30
CA ASP A 161 21.48 -1.98 -12.01
C ASP A 161 21.56 -1.72 -10.49
N GLY A 162 21.25 -2.72 -9.66
CA GLY A 162 21.30 -2.60 -8.20
C GLY A 162 20.10 -1.84 -7.63
N VAL A 163 18.94 -1.88 -8.29
CA VAL A 163 17.72 -1.22 -7.80
C VAL A 163 16.61 -2.25 -7.67
N VAL A 164 16.03 -2.35 -6.47
CA VAL A 164 15.00 -3.34 -6.16
C VAL A 164 13.77 -2.69 -5.56
N ASP A 165 12.62 -3.07 -6.09
CA ASP A 165 11.32 -2.84 -5.49
C ASP A 165 11.20 -3.64 -4.20
N TYR A 166 10.79 -2.97 -3.13
CA TYR A 166 10.62 -3.61 -1.83
C TYR A 166 9.75 -4.87 -1.92
N ALA A 167 8.78 -4.95 -2.83
CA ALA A 167 7.92 -6.12 -2.98
C ALA A 167 8.70 -7.43 -3.18
N ASN A 168 9.90 -7.39 -3.77
CA ASN A 168 10.77 -8.55 -3.97
C ASN A 168 11.58 -8.94 -2.71
N ILE A 169 11.64 -8.10 -1.68
CA ILE A 169 12.42 -8.33 -0.45
C ILE A 169 11.58 -8.29 0.83
N ILE A 170 10.25 -8.30 0.72
CA ILE A 170 9.31 -8.27 1.85
C ILE A 170 8.71 -9.67 2.11
N GLU A 171 8.69 -10.08 3.38
CA GLU A 171 8.25 -11.41 3.82
C GLU A 171 6.79 -11.68 3.45
N ALA A 172 5.91 -10.70 3.66
CA ALA A 172 4.48 -10.82 3.37
C ALA A 172 4.18 -11.09 1.87
N TYR A 173 5.09 -10.71 0.97
CA TYR A 173 4.90 -10.87 -0.48
C TYR A 173 5.68 -12.04 -1.07
N LYS A 174 6.61 -12.64 -0.32
CA LYS A 174 7.50 -13.72 -0.75
C LYS A 174 6.79 -14.82 -1.54
N ALA A 175 5.69 -15.36 -0.99
CA ALA A 175 4.93 -16.42 -1.64
C ALA A 175 4.33 -16.00 -2.99
N GLY A 176 3.76 -14.79 -3.08
CA GLY A 176 3.14 -14.28 -4.31
C GLY A 176 4.16 -13.84 -5.37
N ARG A 177 5.38 -13.49 -4.97
CA ARG A 177 6.47 -13.12 -5.87
C ARG A 177 7.23 -14.32 -6.44
N GLY A 178 7.20 -15.47 -5.74
CA GLY A 178 7.88 -16.68 -6.18
C GLY A 178 9.39 -16.47 -6.38
N ASP A 179 9.88 -16.79 -7.58
CA ASP A 179 11.29 -16.68 -7.98
C ASP A 179 11.84 -15.24 -8.04
N GLN A 180 10.96 -14.24 -8.00
CA GLN A 180 11.37 -12.84 -7.92
C GLN A 180 11.71 -12.40 -6.50
N SER A 181 11.31 -13.19 -5.49
CA SER A 181 11.62 -12.88 -4.10
C SER A 181 13.03 -13.31 -3.72
N PHE A 182 13.73 -12.47 -2.97
CA PHE A 182 15.05 -12.79 -2.46
C PHE A 182 15.35 -12.03 -1.16
N GLN A 183 16.30 -12.55 -0.40
CA GLN A 183 16.73 -11.94 0.85
C GLN A 183 17.85 -10.93 0.60
N VAL A 184 17.79 -9.81 1.31
CA VAL A 184 18.93 -8.89 1.48
C VAL A 184 19.20 -8.68 2.97
N ASN A 185 20.46 -8.53 3.35
CA ASN A 185 20.85 -8.24 4.73
C ASN A 185 20.52 -6.78 5.13
N ASP A 186 20.87 -6.35 6.34
CA ASP A 186 20.60 -4.99 6.86
C ASP A 186 21.42 -3.87 6.19
N GLU A 187 22.43 -4.26 5.41
CA GLU A 187 23.13 -3.37 4.50
C GLU A 187 22.46 -3.29 3.13
N ASN A 188 21.37 -4.02 2.88
CA ASN A 188 20.73 -4.22 1.57
C ASN A 188 21.64 -4.88 0.53
N LYS A 189 22.44 -5.86 0.97
CA LYS A 189 23.23 -6.73 0.09
C LYS A 189 22.61 -8.11 -0.03
N ASP A 190 22.65 -8.69 -1.23
CA ASP A 190 22.30 -10.11 -1.42
C ASP A 190 23.43 -11.05 -0.94
N ALA A 191 23.21 -12.35 -1.06
CA ALA A 191 24.17 -13.39 -0.66
C ALA A 191 25.50 -13.35 -1.45
N ASN A 192 25.52 -12.71 -2.63
CA ASN A 192 26.73 -12.51 -3.43
C ASN A 192 27.42 -11.17 -3.12
N GLY A 193 26.91 -10.42 -2.14
CA GLY A 193 27.44 -9.12 -1.73
C GLY A 193 27.01 -7.95 -2.63
N LYS A 194 26.12 -8.17 -3.60
CA LYS A 194 25.63 -7.09 -4.47
C LYS A 194 24.71 -6.17 -3.66
N GLN A 195 25.04 -4.89 -3.66
CA GLN A 195 24.29 -3.82 -3.00
C GLN A 195 23.06 -3.42 -3.81
N TYR A 196 21.94 -3.19 -3.13
CA TYR A 196 20.71 -2.67 -3.73
C TYR A 196 20.26 -1.35 -3.10
N GLN A 197 19.74 -0.46 -3.95
CA GLN A 197 18.85 0.63 -3.55
C GLN A 197 17.42 0.09 -3.48
N VAL A 198 16.73 0.34 -2.37
CA VAL A 198 15.37 -0.14 -2.16
C VAL A 198 14.36 0.94 -2.55
N ILE A 199 13.49 0.65 -3.50
CA ILE A 199 12.31 1.44 -3.79
C ILE A 199 11.20 0.97 -2.85
N SER A 200 10.90 1.74 -1.81
CA SER A 200 9.76 1.45 -0.95
C SER A 200 8.43 1.82 -1.65
N SER A 201 7.30 1.67 -0.96
CA SER A 201 5.99 1.98 -1.54
C SER A 201 5.95 3.40 -2.11
N LEU A 202 5.60 3.52 -3.40
CA LEU A 202 5.41 4.80 -4.07
C LEU A 202 4.03 5.42 -3.85
N ARG A 203 3.27 4.95 -2.84
CA ARG A 203 2.00 5.57 -2.45
C ARG A 203 2.22 7.09 -2.29
N ASP A 204 1.27 7.87 -2.80
CA ASP A 204 1.30 9.34 -2.78
C ASP A 204 2.52 9.99 -3.45
N ARG A 205 3.32 9.25 -4.22
CA ARG A 205 4.45 9.83 -4.96
C ARG A 205 3.98 10.49 -6.23
N GLU A 206 4.66 11.58 -6.52
CA GLU A 206 4.44 12.39 -7.70
C GLU A 206 5.75 12.56 -8.45
N VAL A 207 5.63 12.87 -9.73
CA VAL A 207 6.72 13.30 -10.59
C VAL A 207 6.25 14.48 -11.43
N THR A 208 7.17 15.28 -11.92
CA THR A 208 6.85 16.37 -12.84
C THR A 208 7.23 15.96 -14.26
N VAL A 209 6.28 16.05 -15.18
CA VAL A 209 6.48 15.94 -16.63
C VAL A 209 6.51 17.34 -17.22
N THR A 210 7.59 17.69 -17.91
CA THR A 210 7.77 19.00 -18.56
C THR A 210 7.84 18.82 -20.07
N SER A 211 6.99 19.52 -20.82
CA SER A 211 7.04 19.53 -22.29
C SER A 211 8.24 20.32 -22.82
N ASP A 212 8.57 20.12 -24.10
CA ASP A 212 9.56 20.94 -24.83
C ASP A 212 9.23 22.45 -24.85
N LYS A 213 7.96 22.82 -24.68
CA LYS A 213 7.49 24.20 -24.51
C LYS A 213 7.55 24.71 -23.08
N GLY A 214 8.01 23.89 -22.13
CA GLY A 214 8.15 24.26 -20.71
C GLY A 214 6.89 24.11 -19.87
N GLU A 215 5.78 23.55 -20.39
CA GLU A 215 4.59 23.25 -19.57
C GLU A 215 4.93 22.11 -18.60
N ALA A 216 4.86 22.39 -17.30
CA ALA A 216 5.06 21.41 -16.24
C ALA A 216 3.71 20.87 -15.74
N ILE A 217 3.59 19.53 -15.68
CA ILE A 217 2.40 18.83 -15.23
C ILE A 217 2.82 17.83 -14.15
N VAL A 218 2.15 17.87 -13.00
CA VAL A 218 2.34 16.90 -11.92
C VAL A 218 1.57 15.63 -12.26
N ALA A 219 2.28 14.51 -12.36
CA ALA A 219 1.72 13.19 -12.57
C ALA A 219 1.82 12.36 -11.28
N LYS A 220 0.74 11.64 -10.95
CA LYS A 220 0.65 10.86 -9.70
C LYS A 220 0.88 9.39 -9.94
N TYR A 221 1.54 8.72 -8.99
CA TYR A 221 1.72 7.29 -9.02
C TYR A 221 0.38 6.55 -9.11
N VAL A 222 0.32 5.55 -9.98
CA VAL A 222 -0.83 4.66 -10.14
C VAL A 222 -0.65 3.46 -9.21
N PRO A 223 -1.51 3.27 -8.19
CA PRO A 223 -1.36 2.18 -7.22
C PRO A 223 -1.24 0.80 -7.86
N PHE A 224 -0.49 -0.09 -7.19
CA PHE A 224 -0.27 -1.48 -7.58
C PHE A 224 0.48 -1.71 -8.91
N THR A 225 1.06 -0.66 -9.51
CA THR A 225 1.83 -0.79 -10.76
C THR A 225 3.35 -0.92 -10.57
N GLN A 226 3.87 -0.66 -9.36
CA GLN A 226 5.31 -0.64 -9.06
C GLN A 226 6.02 -1.94 -9.46
N ALA A 227 5.50 -3.07 -8.97
CA ALA A 227 6.05 -4.40 -9.17
C ALA A 227 5.01 -5.37 -9.76
N ALA A 228 4.41 -5.00 -10.88
CA ALA A 228 3.39 -5.81 -11.57
C ALA A 228 3.98 -6.56 -12.78
N ASP A 229 3.33 -7.67 -13.17
CA ASP A 229 3.64 -8.42 -14.40
C ASP A 229 5.15 -8.76 -14.53
N ARG A 230 5.76 -9.16 -13.41
CA ARG A 230 7.19 -9.49 -13.25
C ARG A 230 8.18 -8.36 -13.55
N ARG A 231 7.73 -7.12 -13.70
CA ARG A 231 8.56 -5.93 -13.94
C ARG A 231 8.54 -4.98 -12.75
N GLN A 232 9.56 -4.11 -12.65
CA GLN A 232 9.60 -2.97 -11.73
C GLN A 232 9.40 -1.69 -12.55
N ALA A 233 8.15 -1.37 -12.85
CA ALA A 233 7.79 -0.32 -13.82
C ALA A 233 6.56 0.48 -13.34
N PRO A 234 6.69 1.22 -12.22
CA PRO A 234 5.64 2.08 -11.72
C PRO A 234 5.12 3.02 -12.81
N LYS A 235 3.80 3.21 -12.80
CA LYS A 235 3.11 4.09 -13.71
C LYS A 235 2.74 5.38 -13.04
N PHE A 236 2.77 6.45 -13.81
CA PHE A 236 2.38 7.78 -13.39
C PHE A 236 1.35 8.31 -14.38
N ARG A 237 0.27 8.87 -13.85
CA ARG A 237 -0.86 9.36 -14.63
C ARG A 237 -0.99 10.87 -14.49
N LEU A 238 -1.22 11.52 -15.62
CA LEU A 238 -1.57 12.93 -15.68
C LEU A 238 -2.90 13.18 -14.93
N PRO A 239 -3.14 14.40 -14.44
CA PRO A 239 -4.40 14.72 -13.79
C PRO A 239 -5.57 14.62 -14.77
N GLU A 240 -6.77 14.50 -14.22
CA GLU A 240 -8.04 14.51 -14.95
C GLU A 240 -8.09 15.68 -15.97
N GLY A 241 -8.55 15.36 -17.19
CA GLY A 241 -8.61 16.29 -18.32
C GLY A 241 -7.28 16.55 -19.05
N LYS A 242 -6.13 16.04 -18.58
CA LYS A 242 -4.83 16.22 -19.25
C LYS A 242 -4.41 14.97 -20.03
N LEU A 243 -3.95 15.20 -21.26
CA LEU A 243 -3.43 14.17 -22.17
C LEU A 243 -2.02 14.56 -22.65
N LEU A 244 -1.21 13.55 -22.94
CA LEU A 244 0.03 13.67 -23.68
C LEU A 244 -0.28 14.02 -25.14
N THR A 245 0.37 15.05 -25.66
CA THR A 245 0.18 15.52 -27.02
C THR A 245 1.12 14.75 -27.97
N PRO A 246 0.62 14.04 -28.99
CA PRO A 246 1.45 13.34 -29.95
C PRO A 246 2.51 14.25 -30.59
N GLY A 247 3.73 13.73 -30.76
CA GLY A 247 4.87 14.44 -31.31
C GLY A 247 5.64 15.31 -30.30
N VAL A 248 5.07 15.62 -29.13
CA VAL A 248 5.72 16.43 -28.09
C VAL A 248 6.72 15.59 -27.31
N LYS A 249 7.92 16.14 -27.09
CA LYS A 249 8.92 15.56 -26.18
C LYS A 249 8.63 16.00 -24.74
N TYR A 250 8.60 15.02 -23.85
CA TYR A 250 8.43 15.25 -22.41
C TYR A 250 9.68 14.82 -21.64
N THR A 251 10.00 15.56 -20.59
CA THR A 251 11.10 15.28 -19.65
C THR A 251 10.51 15.03 -18.26
N VAL A 252 10.85 13.91 -17.65
CA VAL A 252 10.42 13.53 -16.30
C VAL A 252 11.46 13.97 -15.27
N SER A 253 11.00 14.57 -14.17
CA SER A 253 11.84 14.98 -13.04
C SER A 253 11.15 14.70 -11.69
N SER A 254 11.96 14.61 -10.64
CA SER A 254 11.51 14.24 -9.30
C SER A 254 12.51 14.68 -8.22
N ASP A 255 12.01 14.89 -7.01
CA ASP A 255 12.79 15.12 -5.78
C ASP A 255 13.33 13.82 -5.17
N TRP A 256 12.79 12.65 -5.53
CA TRP A 256 13.12 11.36 -4.91
C TRP A 256 13.89 10.39 -5.83
N ALA A 257 13.92 10.65 -7.13
CA ALA A 257 14.60 9.81 -8.12
C ALA A 257 15.55 10.59 -9.06
N THR A 258 16.57 9.88 -9.53
CA THR A 258 17.41 10.27 -10.67
C THR A 258 17.12 9.34 -11.84
N PHE A 259 17.02 9.88 -13.05
CA PHE A 259 16.65 9.12 -14.24
C PHE A 259 17.81 9.08 -15.22
N LYS A 260 18.21 7.88 -15.66
CA LYS A 260 19.22 7.72 -16.72
C LYS A 260 18.69 8.18 -18.07
N ASN A 261 17.44 7.83 -18.40
CA ASN A 261 16.74 8.30 -19.60
C ASN A 261 15.44 9.02 -19.19
N PRO A 262 15.50 10.33 -18.86
CA PRO A 262 14.34 11.06 -18.34
C PRO A 262 13.29 11.42 -19.40
N THR A 263 13.58 11.24 -20.70
CA THR A 263 12.73 11.79 -21.76
C THR A 263 12.05 10.73 -22.62
N PHE A 264 10.82 11.01 -23.03
CA PHE A 264 10.11 10.26 -24.07
C PHE A 264 9.38 11.22 -25.01
N THR A 265 9.18 10.81 -26.27
CA THR A 265 8.30 11.51 -27.22
C THR A 265 6.95 10.83 -27.22
N ALA A 266 5.88 11.60 -27.01
CA ALA A 266 4.54 11.04 -27.01
C ALA A 266 4.14 10.62 -28.44
N ALA A 267 3.65 9.40 -28.57
CA ALA A 267 3.03 8.87 -29.78
C ALA A 267 1.51 9.03 -29.73
N GLN A 268 0.88 8.95 -30.90
CA GLN A 268 -0.56 8.73 -30.98
C GLN A 268 -0.87 7.32 -30.44
N ILE A 269 -1.62 7.24 -29.34
CA ILE A 269 -2.09 5.97 -28.76
C ILE A 269 -3.61 5.97 -28.77
N THR A 270 -4.19 4.96 -29.41
CA THR A 270 -5.64 4.72 -29.34
C THR A 270 -6.04 4.36 -27.92
N PRO A 271 -7.12 4.95 -27.36
CA PRO A 271 -7.67 4.54 -26.08
C PRO A 271 -7.99 3.04 -26.03
N LEU A 272 -8.13 2.49 -24.82
CA LEU A 272 -8.65 1.13 -24.65
C LEU A 272 -10.07 1.04 -25.21
N VAL A 273 -10.57 -0.16 -25.54
CA VAL A 273 -11.94 -0.33 -26.02
C VAL A 273 -12.70 -1.24 -25.05
N MET A 274 -13.81 -0.74 -24.51
CA MET A 274 -14.74 -1.55 -23.74
C MET A 274 -15.60 -2.36 -24.71
N LYS A 275 -15.67 -3.66 -24.49
CA LYS A 275 -16.48 -4.60 -25.26
C LYS A 275 -17.84 -4.82 -24.62
N SER A 276 -17.90 -4.94 -23.30
CA SER A 276 -19.15 -5.17 -22.57
C SER A 276 -19.04 -4.77 -21.10
N ALA A 277 -20.19 -4.60 -20.46
CA ALA A 277 -20.33 -4.47 -19.02
C ALA A 277 -21.43 -5.43 -18.53
N GLU A 278 -21.19 -6.13 -17.43
CA GLU A 278 -22.14 -7.07 -16.84
C GLU A 278 -22.16 -6.95 -15.32
N GLU A 279 -23.35 -6.89 -14.75
CA GLU A 279 -23.52 -6.82 -13.30
C GLU A 279 -23.03 -8.08 -12.58
N ILE A 280 -22.39 -7.88 -11.43
CA ILE A 280 -22.07 -8.92 -10.46
C ILE A 280 -23.11 -8.87 -9.34
N ASP A 281 -23.34 -7.69 -8.76
CA ASP A 281 -24.34 -7.37 -7.75
C ASP A 281 -24.73 -5.89 -7.81
N ASP A 282 -25.62 -5.45 -6.91
CA ASP A 282 -26.12 -4.07 -6.85
C ASP A 282 -25.04 -3.02 -6.54
N LYS A 283 -23.82 -3.44 -6.22
CA LYS A 283 -22.66 -2.62 -5.86
C LYS A 283 -21.47 -2.81 -6.79
N SER A 284 -21.52 -3.74 -7.74
CA SER A 284 -20.38 -4.04 -8.58
C SER A 284 -20.74 -4.69 -9.91
N PHE A 285 -19.89 -4.44 -10.89
CA PHE A 285 -20.03 -5.02 -12.23
C PHE A 285 -18.65 -5.26 -12.82
N GLN A 286 -18.58 -6.15 -13.81
CA GLN A 286 -17.39 -6.38 -14.59
C GLN A 286 -17.44 -5.56 -15.89
N VAL A 287 -16.31 -4.99 -16.26
CA VAL A 287 -16.05 -4.45 -17.61
C VAL A 287 -15.11 -5.41 -18.32
N THR A 288 -15.47 -5.80 -19.53
CA THR A 288 -14.60 -6.57 -20.42
C THR A 288 -14.07 -5.64 -21.51
N LEU A 289 -12.75 -5.56 -21.64
CA LEU A 289 -12.07 -4.87 -22.73
C LEU A 289 -12.03 -5.77 -23.99
N ASP A 290 -11.82 -5.16 -25.16
CA ASP A 290 -11.63 -5.87 -26.43
C ASP A 290 -10.38 -6.77 -26.41
N LYS A 291 -9.35 -6.35 -25.69
CA LYS A 291 -8.09 -7.07 -25.47
C LYS A 291 -7.57 -6.87 -24.05
N ASP A 292 -6.81 -7.85 -23.59
CA ASP A 292 -6.05 -7.69 -22.35
C ASP A 292 -5.02 -6.56 -22.53
N PRO A 293 -5.02 -5.51 -21.67
CA PRO A 293 -4.00 -4.47 -21.70
C PRO A 293 -2.59 -4.99 -21.37
N GLY A 294 -2.45 -6.23 -20.91
CA GLY A 294 -1.17 -6.87 -20.59
C GLY A 294 -0.51 -6.32 -19.33
N MET A 295 -1.14 -5.36 -18.66
CA MET A 295 -0.68 -4.75 -17.42
C MET A 295 -1.83 -4.05 -16.68
N GLU A 296 -1.59 -3.64 -15.44
CA GLU A 296 -2.57 -2.99 -14.56
C GLU A 296 -2.86 -1.52 -14.97
N LEU A 297 -3.55 -1.33 -16.10
CA LEU A 297 -3.93 0.00 -16.62
C LEU A 297 -5.27 0.52 -16.08
N LEU A 298 -6.06 -0.36 -15.45
CA LEU A 298 -7.38 -0.02 -14.92
C LEU A 298 -7.27 0.57 -13.51
N ALA A 299 -6.18 0.33 -12.78
CA ALA A 299 -5.92 0.95 -11.48
C ALA A 299 -6.21 2.47 -11.49
N GLY A 300 -7.13 2.88 -10.60
CA GLY A 300 -7.55 4.27 -10.44
C GLY A 300 -8.47 4.82 -11.54
N ARG A 301 -8.93 3.98 -12.48
CA ARG A 301 -9.91 4.36 -13.50
C ARG A 301 -11.32 4.34 -12.92
N SER A 302 -12.16 5.22 -13.45
CA SER A 302 -13.58 5.29 -13.10
C SER A 302 -14.43 5.33 -14.35
N VAL A 303 -15.70 5.00 -14.18
CA VAL A 303 -16.75 5.22 -15.17
C VAL A 303 -17.93 5.92 -14.52
N GLN A 304 -18.68 6.65 -15.33
CA GLN A 304 -20.00 7.16 -15.00
C GLN A 304 -21.04 6.27 -15.68
N LEU A 305 -22.01 5.82 -14.91
CA LEU A 305 -23.18 5.09 -15.39
C LEU A 305 -24.34 6.07 -15.52
N GLU A 306 -24.88 6.22 -16.72
CA GLU A 306 -25.97 7.16 -17.03
C GLU A 306 -27.24 6.39 -17.39
N ALA A 307 -28.27 6.52 -16.58
CA ALA A 307 -29.59 5.93 -16.85
C ALA A 307 -30.44 6.83 -17.75
N GLU A 308 -31.47 6.26 -18.38
CA GLU A 308 -32.42 6.99 -19.24
C GLU A 308 -33.23 8.05 -18.48
N ASP A 309 -33.45 7.86 -17.17
CA ASP A 309 -34.09 8.84 -16.28
C ASP A 309 -33.19 10.03 -15.93
N GLY A 310 -31.98 10.09 -16.49
CA GLY A 310 -30.97 11.11 -16.21
C GLY A 310 -30.17 10.88 -14.92
N SER A 311 -30.48 9.82 -14.16
CA SER A 311 -29.73 9.50 -12.95
C SER A 311 -28.32 9.02 -13.28
N LYS A 312 -27.36 9.47 -12.45
CA LYS A 312 -25.94 9.21 -12.61
C LYS A 312 -25.39 8.49 -11.38
N VAL A 313 -24.62 7.44 -11.64
CA VAL A 313 -23.92 6.63 -10.64
C VAL A 313 -22.44 6.58 -11.02
N GLN A 314 -21.55 6.75 -10.06
CA GLN A 314 -20.11 6.60 -10.29
C GLN A 314 -19.67 5.20 -9.90
N ALA A 315 -18.71 4.66 -10.63
CA ALA A 315 -18.04 3.44 -10.26
C ALA A 315 -16.54 3.56 -10.50
N GLN A 316 -15.76 2.90 -9.65
CA GLN A 316 -14.31 2.91 -9.71
C GLN A 316 -13.80 1.49 -9.82
N TYR A 317 -12.75 1.31 -10.61
CA TYR A 317 -12.07 0.04 -10.72
C TYR A 317 -11.59 -0.44 -9.34
N ARG A 318 -11.92 -1.70 -9.01
CA ARG A 318 -11.43 -2.41 -7.84
C ARG A 318 -9.97 -2.80 -8.11
N PHE A 319 -9.05 -2.24 -7.33
CA PHE A 319 -7.62 -2.48 -7.51
C PHE A 319 -7.28 -3.98 -7.58
N SER A 320 -6.40 -4.32 -8.52
CA SER A 320 -5.89 -5.69 -8.73
C SER A 320 -6.96 -6.73 -9.08
N SER A 321 -8.15 -6.29 -9.54
CA SER A 321 -9.22 -7.20 -10.00
C SER A 321 -9.06 -7.64 -11.46
N ARG A 322 -8.01 -7.20 -12.17
CA ARG A 322 -7.78 -7.51 -13.57
C ARG A 322 -7.55 -9.00 -13.73
N LYS A 323 -8.35 -9.64 -14.59
CA LYS A 323 -8.17 -11.02 -15.04
C LYS A 323 -8.21 -11.05 -16.56
N GLY A 324 -7.05 -10.99 -17.18
CA GLY A 324 -6.95 -10.78 -18.63
C GLY A 324 -7.57 -9.44 -19.03
N ALA A 325 -8.55 -9.47 -19.94
CA ALA A 325 -9.28 -8.29 -20.39
C ALA A 325 -10.41 -7.82 -19.44
N VAL A 326 -10.67 -8.55 -18.36
CA VAL A 326 -11.80 -8.27 -17.45
C VAL A 326 -11.31 -7.50 -16.22
N GLY A 327 -12.06 -6.50 -15.79
CA GLY A 327 -11.84 -5.78 -14.53
C GLY A 327 -13.15 -5.51 -13.80
N ILE A 328 -13.12 -5.54 -12.46
CA ILE A 328 -14.30 -5.27 -11.62
C ILE A 328 -14.34 -3.79 -11.26
N PHE A 329 -15.51 -3.19 -11.34
CA PHE A 329 -15.79 -1.81 -10.94
C PHE A 329 -16.80 -1.81 -9.80
N ASP A 330 -16.43 -1.12 -8.72
CA ASP A 330 -17.24 -0.91 -7.52
C ASP A 330 -18.02 0.39 -7.65
N VAL A 331 -19.34 0.31 -7.51
CA VAL A 331 -20.23 1.46 -7.44
C VAL A 331 -19.93 2.27 -6.17
N LYS A 332 -19.89 3.59 -6.31
CA LYS A 332 -19.62 4.55 -5.22
C LYS A 332 -20.91 5.21 -4.76
N ASP A 333 -21.06 5.32 -3.44
CA ASP A 333 -22.08 6.11 -2.71
C ASP A 333 -23.56 5.76 -2.98
N LYS A 334 -23.85 4.86 -3.92
CA LYS A 334 -25.18 4.44 -4.36
C LYS A 334 -25.19 2.94 -4.72
N THR A 335 -26.32 2.44 -5.17
CA THR A 335 -26.48 1.09 -5.74
C THR A 335 -27.10 1.16 -7.14
N LEU A 336 -26.93 0.09 -7.91
CA LEU A 336 -27.62 -0.11 -9.17
C LEU A 336 -29.10 -0.41 -8.89
N LYS A 337 -29.99 0.17 -9.70
CA LYS A 337 -31.44 -0.06 -9.59
C LYS A 337 -31.83 -1.21 -10.51
N ALA A 338 -32.41 -2.28 -9.95
CA ALA A 338 -32.89 -3.43 -10.73
C ALA A 338 -33.77 -3.02 -11.92
N GLY A 339 -33.54 -3.66 -13.06
CA GLY A 339 -34.22 -3.39 -14.33
C GLY A 339 -33.76 -2.13 -15.07
N VAL A 340 -32.90 -1.29 -14.47
CA VAL A 340 -32.42 -0.06 -15.12
C VAL A 340 -31.25 -0.36 -16.05
N LYS A 341 -31.32 0.21 -17.25
CA LYS A 341 -30.25 0.21 -18.24
C LYS A 341 -29.41 1.48 -18.09
N TYR A 342 -28.10 1.29 -17.93
CA TYR A 342 -27.11 2.34 -17.82
C TYR A 342 -26.19 2.35 -19.04
N LYS A 343 -25.98 3.53 -19.63
CA LYS A 343 -24.87 3.77 -20.54
C LYS A 343 -23.57 3.87 -19.74
N VAL A 344 -22.53 3.17 -20.17
CA VAL A 344 -21.22 3.20 -19.51
C VAL A 344 -20.35 4.27 -20.16
N VAL A 345 -19.88 5.24 -19.37
CA VAL A 345 -19.09 6.38 -19.85
C VAL A 345 -17.74 6.41 -19.11
N PRO A 346 -16.62 6.05 -19.76
CA PRO A 346 -15.29 6.15 -19.16
C PRO A 346 -14.95 7.59 -18.81
N THR A 347 -14.53 7.86 -17.57
CA THR A 347 -14.07 9.21 -17.22
C THR A 347 -12.79 9.54 -18.00
N ASN A 348 -12.54 10.81 -18.34
CA ASN A 348 -11.32 11.23 -19.05
C ASN A 348 -11.01 10.50 -20.38
N ASN A 349 -12.00 9.86 -21.00
CA ASN A 349 -11.84 9.17 -22.28
C ASN A 349 -10.68 8.14 -22.28
N TRP A 350 -10.42 7.49 -21.15
CA TRP A 350 -9.37 6.46 -21.05
C TRP A 350 -9.70 5.21 -21.88
N ALA A 351 -10.98 5.01 -22.18
CA ALA A 351 -11.47 4.02 -23.13
C ALA A 351 -12.57 4.58 -24.02
N ASN A 352 -12.75 3.96 -25.18
CA ASN A 352 -13.98 4.04 -25.97
C ASN A 352 -14.98 3.01 -25.39
N ALA A 353 -16.24 3.43 -25.19
CA ALA A 353 -17.35 2.59 -24.73
C ALA A 353 -18.59 2.72 -25.61
N ASP A 354 -18.41 2.99 -26.91
CA ASP A 354 -19.48 3.18 -27.87
C ASP A 354 -20.43 1.97 -27.89
N GLY A 355 -21.70 2.22 -27.53
CA GLY A 355 -22.73 1.18 -27.47
C GLY A 355 -22.66 0.25 -26.25
N VAL A 356 -21.72 0.44 -25.33
CA VAL A 356 -21.62 -0.39 -24.12
C VAL A 356 -22.67 0.04 -23.10
N THR A 357 -23.51 -0.90 -22.71
CA THR A 357 -24.57 -0.69 -21.71
C THR A 357 -24.54 -1.78 -20.64
N LEU A 358 -24.88 -1.41 -19.42
CA LEU A 358 -25.05 -2.29 -18.27
C LEU A 358 -26.53 -2.32 -17.89
N THR A 359 -27.16 -3.49 -17.87
CA THR A 359 -28.51 -3.67 -17.33
C THR A 359 -28.39 -4.30 -15.94
N ALA A 360 -28.89 -3.61 -14.92
CA ALA A 360 -28.98 -4.15 -13.57
C ALA A 360 -30.15 -5.15 -13.47
N LYS A 361 -29.91 -6.30 -12.86
CA LYS A 361 -30.77 -7.48 -12.78
C LYS A 361 -31.73 -7.40 -11.59
#